data_AF-K0UZR4-F1
#
_entry.id   AF-K0UZR4-F1
#
_cell.length_a   1.000
_cell.length_b   1.000
_cell.length_c   1.000
_cell.angle_alpha   90.00
_cell.angle_beta   90.00
_cell.angle_gamma   90.00
#
_symmetry.space_group_name_H-M   'P 1'
#
loop_
_entity.id
_entity.type
_entity.pdbx_description
1 polymer ?
#
loop_
_entity_poly.entity_id
_entity_poly.type
_entity_poly.pdbx_seq_one_letter_code
_entity_poly.pdbx_strand_id
1 'polypeptide(L)' 'ARQRMLPRLGLTAGGSPQALSQAVADRCGLAAQSVAHTLYGPPPATDAELVNLARALDDIERQVAQS' A
#
# COMPACT_ATOMS: atom_id res chain seq x y z
N ALA A 1 -4.26 6.21 -4.95
CA ALA A 1 -3.26 6.02 -3.90
C ALA A 1 -1.84 5.76 -4.43
N ARG A 2 -1.58 4.62 -5.09
CA ARG A 2 -0.23 4.16 -5.48
C ARG A 2 0.67 5.18 -6.21
N GLN A 3 0.13 5.97 -7.14
CA GLN A 3 0.88 7.03 -7.83
C GLN A 3 1.39 8.15 -6.91
N ARG A 4 0.73 8.39 -5.77
CA ARG A 4 1.13 9.39 -4.77
C ARG A 4 2.20 8.86 -3.81
N MET A 5 2.26 7.54 -3.63
CA MET A 5 3.22 6.87 -2.75
C MET A 5 4.59 6.67 -3.40
N LEU A 6 4.62 6.37 -4.71
CA LEU A 6 5.84 6.13 -5.49
C LEU A 6 6.94 7.20 -5.28
N PRO A 7 6.69 8.51 -5.48
CA PRO A 7 7.73 9.52 -5.29
C PRO A 7 8.20 9.65 -3.83
N ARG A 8 7.33 9.35 -2.86
CA ARG A 8 7.67 9.42 -1.42
C ARG A 8 8.56 8.28 -0.97
N LEU A 9 8.40 7.11 -1.59
CA LEU A 9 9.23 5.93 -1.35
C LEU A 9 10.55 5.95 -2.15
N GLY A 10 10.81 7.00 -2.94
CA GLY A 10 11.96 7.07 -3.84
C GLY A 10 11.89 6.06 -4.99
N LEU A 11 10.70 5.50 -5.27
CA LEU A 11 10.48 4.50 -6.30
C LEU A 11 9.97 5.15 -7.58
N THR A 12 10.58 4.81 -8.71
CA THR A 12 10.03 5.16 -10.03
C THR A 12 8.83 4.27 -10.34
N ALA A 13 7.86 4.79 -11.11
CA ALA A 13 6.56 4.14 -11.37
C ALA A 13 6.62 2.75 -12.04
N GLY A 14 7.81 2.23 -12.34
CA GLY A 14 8.06 0.90 -12.91
C GLY A 14 8.50 -0.17 -11.91
N GLY A 15 8.52 0.10 -10.60
CA GLY A 15 8.87 -0.89 -9.58
C GLY A 15 7.91 -2.10 -9.59
N SER A 16 8.46 -3.32 -9.47
CA SER A 16 7.65 -4.54 -9.41
C SER A 16 6.68 -4.50 -8.21
N PRO A 17 5.52 -5.20 -8.29
CA PRO A 17 4.56 -5.28 -7.19
C PRO A 17 5.16 -5.65 -5.84
N GLN A 18 6.12 -6.57 -5.86
CA GLN A 18 6.89 -6.96 -4.69
C GLN A 18 7.80 -5.84 -4.19
N ALA A 19 8.52 -5.13 -5.07
CA ALA A 19 9.38 -4.03 -4.65
C ALA A 19 8.57 -2.91 -3.97
N LEU A 20 7.39 -2.57 -4.49
CA LEU A 20 6.51 -1.59 -3.86
C LEU A 20 6.00 -2.08 -2.50
N SER A 21 5.53 -3.33 -2.43
CA SER A 21 5.00 -3.90 -1.18
C SER A 21 6.07 -4.01 -0.10
N GLN A 22 7.30 -4.36 -0.48
CA GLN A 22 8.44 -4.45 0.43
C GLN A 22 8.89 -3.08 0.93
N ALA A 23 8.97 -2.07 0.06
CA ALA A 23 9.35 -0.71 0.46
C ALA A 23 8.32 -0.06 1.40
N VAL A 24 7.03 -0.32 1.16
CA VAL A 24 5.96 0.12 2.06
C VAL A 24 6.03 -0.63 3.40
N ALA A 25 6.23 -1.94 3.36
CA ALA A 25 6.38 -2.75 4.58
C ALA A 25 7.52 -2.30 5.47
N ASP A 26 8.69 -2.03 4.88
CA ASP A 26 9.88 -1.55 5.59
C ASP A 26 9.62 -0.20 6.28
N ARG A 27 9.00 0.76 5.57
CA ARG A 27 8.71 2.10 6.10
C ARG A 27 7.58 2.12 7.15
N CYS A 28 6.61 1.23 7.01
CA CYS A 28 5.43 1.14 7.89
C CYS A 28 5.61 0.13 9.06
N GLY A 29 6.67 -0.68 9.04
CA GLY A 29 6.82 -1.80 9.99
C GLY A 29 5.74 -2.87 9.83
N LEU A 30 5.16 -3.00 8.63
CA LEU A 30 4.09 -3.96 8.30
C LEU A 30 4.66 -5.19 7.59
N ALA A 31 3.88 -6.27 7.54
CA ALA A 31 4.24 -7.43 6.75
C ALA A 31 4.05 -7.16 5.24
N ALA A 32 5.09 -7.40 4.42
CA ALA A 32 5.06 -7.19 2.97
C ALA A 32 3.92 -7.94 2.27
N GLN A 33 3.59 -9.13 2.76
CA GLN A 33 2.47 -9.93 2.25
C GLN A 33 1.09 -9.36 2.58
N SER A 34 0.91 -8.73 3.76
CA SER A 34 -0.32 -7.98 4.07
C SER A 34 -0.45 -6.76 3.17
N VAL A 35 0.62 -6.00 2.99
CA VAL A 35 0.66 -4.83 2.09
C VAL A 35 0.38 -5.23 0.64
N ALA A 36 0.98 -6.33 0.17
CA ALA A 36 0.74 -6.86 -1.16
C ALA A 36 -0.73 -7.26 -1.36
N HIS A 37 -1.34 -7.92 -0.37
CA HIS A 37 -2.75 -8.27 -0.41
C HIS A 37 -3.66 -7.04 -0.44
N THR A 38 -3.34 -5.98 0.32
CA THR A 38 -4.11 -4.72 0.27
C THR A 38 -3.95 -4.00 -1.07
N LEU A 39 -2.74 -3.97 -1.65
CA LEU A 39 -2.45 -3.19 -2.87
C LEU A 39 -2.73 -3.93 -4.18
N TYR A 40 -2.66 -5.26 -4.17
CA TYR A 40 -2.72 -6.14 -5.33
C TYR A 40 -3.64 -7.36 -5.14
N GLY A 41 -4.35 -7.45 -4.02
CA GLY A 41 -5.29 -8.54 -3.75
C GLY A 41 -6.55 -8.48 -4.61
N PRO A 42 -7.43 -9.48 -4.43
CA PRO A 42 -8.70 -9.54 -5.15
C PRO A 42 -9.56 -8.31 -4.83
N PRO A 43 -10.40 -7.85 -5.78
CA PRO A 43 -11.28 -6.73 -5.54
C PRO A 43 -12.28 -7.07 -4.41
N PRO A 44 -12.57 -6.13 -3.50
CA PRO A 44 -13.54 -6.33 -2.44
C PRO A 44 -14.94 -6.57 -3.03
N ALA A 45 -15.63 -7.58 -2.51
CA ALA A 45 -16.95 -8.00 -3.02
C ALA A 45 -18.13 -7.27 -2.34
N THR A 46 -17.89 -6.54 -1.25
CA THR A 46 -18.93 -5.85 -0.47
C THR A 46 -18.53 -4.42 -0.14
N ASP A 47 -19.51 -3.56 0.15
CA ASP A 47 -19.26 -2.18 0.58
C ASP A 47 -18.45 -2.12 1.88
N ALA A 48 -18.65 -3.07 2.80
CA ALA A 48 -17.87 -3.15 4.03
C ALA A 48 -16.38 -3.43 3.74
N GLU A 49 -16.11 -4.34 2.81
CA GLU A 49 -14.76 -4.65 2.34
C GLU A 49 -14.13 -3.47 1.60
N LEU A 50 -14.91 -2.73 0.80
CA LEU A 50 -14.45 -1.50 0.14
C LEU A 50 -14.03 -0.43 1.15
N VAL A 51 -14.85 -0.21 2.19
CA VAL A 51 -14.54 0.75 3.26
C VAL A 51 -13.30 0.30 4.05
N ASN A 52 -13.18 -1.00 4.33
CA ASN A 52 -12.01 -1.55 5.01
C ASN A 52 -10.73 -1.38 4.18
N LEU A 53 -10.81 -1.67 2.87
CA LEU A 53 -9.71 -1.46 1.93
C LEU A 53 -9.31 0.01 1.85
N ALA A 54 -10.28 0.93 1.74
CA ALA A 54 -10.02 2.36 1.70
C ALA A 54 -9.29 2.83 2.98
N ARG A 55 -9.76 2.42 4.16
CA ARG A 55 -9.10 2.74 5.44
C ARG A 55 -7.68 2.19 5.51
N ALA A 56 -7.45 0.96 5.06
CA ALA A 56 -6.12 0.36 5.03
C ALA A 56 -5.17 1.14 4.09
N LEU A 57 -5.67 1.58 2.93
CA LEU A 57 -4.91 2.40 1.99
C LEU A 57 -4.58 3.79 2.57
N ASP A 58 -5.54 4.47 3.19
CA ASP A 58 -5.35 5.75 3.87
C ASP A 58 -4.34 5.65 5.03
N ASP A 59 -4.39 4.56 5.80
CA ASP A 59 -3.44 4.29 6.89
C ASP A 59 -2.01 4.15 6.38
N ILE A 60 -1.83 3.34 5.34
CA ILE A 60 -0.55 3.16 4.67
C ILE A 60 -0.05 4.49 4.08
N GLU A 61 -0.91 5.27 3.41
CA GLU A 61 -0.51 6.57 2.85
C GLU A 61 -0.06 7.55 3.95
N ARG A 62 -0.76 7.55 5.10
CA ARG A 62 -0.43 8.40 6.24
C ARG A 62 0.89 8.00 6.88
N GLN A 63 1.11 6.71 7.12
CA GLN A 63 2.37 6.21 7.68
C GLN A 63 3.55 6.51 6.73
N VAL A 64 3.39 6.29 5.43
CA VAL A 64 4.41 6.66 4.44
C VAL A 64 4.68 8.17 4.43
N ALA A 65 3.68 9.01 4.75
CA ALA A 65 3.84 10.46 4.84
C ALA A 65 4.54 10.93 6.14
N GLN A 66 4.44 10.15 7.21
CA GLN A 66 4.96 10.48 8.54
C GLN A 66 6.36 9.93 8.81
N SER A 67 6.76 8.86 8.11
CA SER A 67 8.08 8.24 8.16
C SER A 67 9.10 8.86 7.19
#